data_AF-J9ECX8-F1
#
_entry.id   AF-J9ECX8-F1
#
_cell.length_a   1.000
_cell.length_b   1.000
_cell.length_c   1.000
_cell.angle_alpha   90.00
_cell.angle_beta   90.00
_cell.angle_gamma   90.00
#
_symmetry.space_group_name_H-M   'P 1'
#
loop_
_entity.id
_entity.type
_entity.pdbx_description
1 polymer ?
#
loop_
_entity_poly.entity_id
_entity_poly.type
_entity_poly.pdbx_seq_one_letter_code
_entity_poly.pdbx_strand_id
1 'polypeptide(L)'
;MKESKTIEDNSAFPMKRYYIGIVTPQTAELFVSRNTAFRLYHSLKEINDEKVSLCIVYKNSRGDFYHYLIKERFDKNLHTDLLYVDCGDEVPPEFIGIEALIKYYTVYASLHSFSLASGLSVDVFPWWHLISNV
;
A
#
# COMPACT_ATOMS: atom_id res chain seq x y z
N MET A 1 19.55 -18.85 38.40
CA MET A 1 18.40 -18.82 37.48
C MET A 1 18.03 -17.36 37.25
N LYS A 2 18.46 -16.77 36.13
CA LYS A 2 18.10 -15.38 35.78
C LYS A 2 16.95 -15.48 34.78
N GLU A 3 15.77 -15.04 35.19
CA GLU A 3 14.64 -14.83 34.27
C GLU A 3 15.02 -13.75 33.26
N SER A 4 15.15 -14.17 32.02
CA SER A 4 15.26 -13.28 30.87
C SER A 4 13.91 -12.57 30.72
N LYS A 5 13.82 -11.31 31.15
CA LYS A 5 12.71 -10.44 30.78
C LYS A 5 12.70 -10.30 29.26
N THR A 6 11.76 -10.94 28.60
CA THR A 6 11.40 -10.66 27.21
C THR A 6 10.93 -9.22 27.17
N ILE A 7 11.78 -8.32 26.67
CA ILE A 7 11.36 -6.97 26.33
C ILE A 7 10.48 -7.15 25.11
N GLU A 8 9.16 -7.16 25.32
CA GLU A 8 8.21 -7.04 24.22
C GLU A 8 8.45 -5.68 23.57
N ASP A 9 9.10 -5.73 22.41
CA ASP A 9 9.30 -4.60 21.52
C ASP A 9 7.93 -4.19 20.94
N ASN A 10 7.14 -3.49 21.76
CA ASN A 10 5.84 -2.95 21.42
C ASN A 10 5.93 -1.69 20.55
N SER A 11 7.04 -1.48 19.83
CA SER A 11 7.28 -0.29 19.00
C SER A 11 7.19 -0.55 17.49
N ALA A 12 7.16 -1.81 17.05
CA ALA A 12 7.10 -2.13 15.63
C ALA A 12 5.75 -1.71 15.04
N PHE A 13 5.75 -0.67 14.20
CA PHE A 13 4.64 -0.35 13.30
C PHE A 13 4.12 -1.66 12.69
N PRO A 14 2.79 -1.90 12.60
CA PRO A 14 2.25 -3.22 12.31
C PRO A 14 2.38 -3.59 10.83
N MET A 15 3.59 -3.54 10.29
CA MET A 15 3.98 -3.85 8.92
C MET A 15 3.52 -5.25 8.52
N LYS A 16 3.51 -6.20 9.47
CA LYS A 16 2.94 -7.55 9.31
C LYS A 16 1.44 -7.57 8.95
N ARG A 17 0.69 -6.51 9.27
CA ARG A 17 -0.74 -6.40 8.91
C ARG A 17 -0.95 -5.90 7.48
N TYR A 18 0.04 -5.22 6.90
CA TYR A 18 -0.06 -4.60 5.58
C TYR A 18 0.65 -5.39 4.51
N TYR A 19 1.84 -5.93 4.82
CA TYR A 19 2.61 -6.72 3.88
C TYR A 19 2.17 -8.19 3.89
N ILE A 20 1.78 -8.71 2.73
CA ILE A 20 1.24 -10.08 2.56
C ILE A 20 2.20 -11.05 1.86
N GLY A 21 3.44 -10.63 1.59
CA GLY A 21 4.46 -11.50 1.01
C GLY A 21 4.56 -11.43 -0.51
N ILE A 22 5.16 -12.47 -1.10
CA ILE A 22 5.29 -12.67 -2.54
C ILE A 22 4.10 -13.51 -3.01
N VAL A 23 3.21 -12.92 -3.79
CA VAL A 23 1.97 -13.57 -4.25
C VAL A 23 1.57 -13.07 -5.63
N THR A 24 0.69 -13.82 -6.33
CA THR A 24 0.08 -13.33 -7.57
C THR A 24 -0.90 -12.19 -7.29
N PRO A 25 -1.18 -11.30 -8.26
CA PRO A 25 -2.17 -10.24 -8.10
C PRO A 25 -3.55 -10.75 -7.65
N GLN A 26 -4.02 -11.87 -8.20
CA GLN A 26 -5.30 -12.47 -7.85
C GLN A 26 -5.31 -12.97 -6.40
N THR A 27 -4.19 -13.54 -5.94
CA THR A 27 -4.05 -13.96 -4.55
C THR A 27 -4.04 -12.75 -3.62
N ALA A 28 -3.38 -11.66 -4.02
CA ALA A 28 -3.33 -10.42 -3.24
C ALA A 28 -4.72 -9.82 -2.99
N GLU A 29 -5.61 -9.85 -3.98
CA GLU A 29 -6.99 -9.36 -3.88
C GLU A 29 -7.79 -10.06 -2.77
N LEU A 30 -7.56 -11.36 -2.56
CA LEU A 30 -8.22 -12.14 -1.51
C LEU A 30 -7.89 -11.64 -0.09
N PHE A 31 -6.76 -10.94 0.10
CA PHE A 31 -6.36 -10.36 1.39
C PHE A 31 -6.97 -8.97 1.64
N VAL A 32 -7.69 -8.39 0.67
CA VAL A 32 -8.33 -7.07 0.78
C VAL A 32 -9.85 -7.21 0.79
N SER A 33 -10.39 -7.55 1.97
CA SER A 33 -11.82 -7.83 2.12
C SER A 33 -12.71 -6.57 2.12
N ARG A 34 -12.25 -5.50 2.77
CA ARG A 34 -13.01 -4.24 2.93
C ARG A 34 -12.76 -3.31 1.75
N ASN A 35 -13.81 -2.60 1.32
CA ASN A 35 -13.65 -1.46 0.40
C ASN A 35 -12.76 -0.41 1.07
N THR A 36 -12.06 0.36 0.24
CA THR A 36 -11.03 1.36 0.57
C THR A 36 -9.85 0.86 1.40
N ALA A 37 -9.72 -0.45 1.61
CA ALA A 37 -8.54 -1.05 2.22
C ALA A 37 -7.45 -1.31 1.17
N PHE A 38 -6.20 -1.35 1.65
CA PHE A 38 -5.05 -1.71 0.83
C PHE A 38 -4.11 -2.67 1.56
N ARG A 39 -3.30 -3.40 0.80
CA ARG A 39 -2.19 -4.23 1.26
C ARG A 39 -0.99 -4.06 0.33
N LEU A 40 0.20 -4.36 0.84
CA LEU A 40 1.45 -4.36 0.09
C LEU A 40 1.85 -5.80 -0.21
N TYR A 41 2.34 -6.05 -1.42
CA TYR A 41 2.81 -7.37 -1.81
C TYR A 41 3.88 -7.25 -2.88
N HIS A 42 4.75 -8.26 -2.95
CA HIS A 42 5.61 -8.43 -4.10
C HIS A 42 4.86 -9.26 -5.15
N SER A 43 4.67 -8.68 -6.34
CA SER A 43 3.89 -9.30 -7.40
C SER A 43 4.70 -10.38 -8.11
N LEU A 44 4.23 -11.63 -8.00
CA LEU A 44 4.71 -12.75 -8.78
C LEU A 44 3.89 -12.86 -10.06
N LYS A 45 4.44 -12.40 -11.20
CA LYS A 45 3.78 -12.53 -12.51
C LYS A 45 4.07 -13.89 -13.14
N GLU A 46 5.32 -14.33 -13.06
CA GLU A 46 5.78 -15.63 -13.56
C GLU A 46 6.61 -16.35 -12.50
N ILE A 47 6.65 -17.69 -12.56
CA ILE A 47 7.36 -18.51 -11.56
C ILE A 47 8.89 -18.28 -11.58
N ASN A 48 9.42 -17.79 -12.70
CA ASN A 48 10.86 -17.54 -12.90
C ASN A 48 11.23 -16.05 -12.85
N ASP A 49 10.37 -15.20 -12.29
CA ASP A 49 10.62 -13.76 -12.25
C ASP A 49 11.73 -13.46 -11.24
N GLU A 50 12.93 -13.15 -11.74
CA GLU A 50 14.11 -12.83 -10.90
C GLU A 50 13.92 -11.52 -10.12
N LYS A 51 13.00 -10.65 -10.58
CA LYS A 51 12.74 -9.35 -9.98
C LYS A 51 11.25 -9.15 -9.73
N VAL A 52 10.82 -9.45 -8.51
CA VAL A 52 9.45 -9.18 -8.07
C VAL A 52 9.28 -7.68 -7.75
N SER A 53 8.32 -7.04 -8.39
CA SER A 53 7.98 -5.64 -8.12
C SER A 53 7.15 -5.52 -6.85
N LEU A 54 7.44 -4.51 -6.04
CA LEU A 54 6.62 -4.15 -4.89
C LEU A 54 5.38 -3.37 -5.34
N CYS A 55 4.21 -3.80 -4.90
CA CYS A 55 2.91 -3.28 -5.31
C CYS A 55 2.01 -2.98 -4.12
N ILE A 56 1.06 -2.08 -4.33
CA ILE A 56 -0.14 -1.92 -3.53
C ILE A 56 -1.29 -2.61 -4.25
N VAL A 57 -2.00 -3.50 -3.56
CA VAL A 57 -3.35 -3.90 -3.95
C VAL A 57 -4.34 -3.05 -3.16
N TYR A 58 -5.27 -2.42 -3.86
CA TYR A 58 -6.28 -1.53 -3.29
C TYR A 58 -7.66 -1.94 -3.80
N LYS A 59 -8.65 -1.99 -2.90
CA LYS A 59 -10.04 -2.17 -3.27
C LYS A 59 -10.75 -0.83 -3.19
N ASN A 60 -11.28 -0.32 -4.30
CA ASN A 60 -11.95 0.98 -4.31
C ASN A 60 -13.29 0.94 -3.54
N SER A 61 -13.93 2.09 -3.42
CA SER A 61 -15.25 2.28 -2.81
C SER A 61 -16.36 1.45 -3.47
N ARG A 62 -16.22 1.11 -4.76
CA ARG A 62 -17.16 0.31 -5.57
C ARG A 62 -16.93 -1.19 -5.46
N GLY A 63 -15.79 -1.60 -4.89
CA GLY A 63 -15.39 -2.99 -4.73
C GLY A 63 -14.46 -3.53 -5.82
N ASP A 64 -14.04 -2.70 -6.76
CA ASP A 64 -13.07 -3.06 -7.80
C ASP A 64 -11.64 -3.04 -7.25
N PHE A 65 -10.79 -3.91 -7.78
CA PHE A 65 -9.39 -4.01 -7.37
C PHE A 65 -8.46 -3.27 -8.33
N TYR A 66 -7.48 -2.57 -7.75
CA TYR A 66 -6.43 -1.86 -8.45
C TYR A 66 -5.07 -2.24 -7.88
N HIS A 67 -4.08 -2.30 -8.76
CA HIS A 67 -2.71 -2.62 -8.42
C HIS A 67 -1.80 -1.49 -8.86
N TYR A 68 -1.11 -0.86 -7.90
CA TYR A 68 -0.19 0.25 -8.15
C TYR A 68 1.22 -0.17 -7.81
N LEU A 69 2.18 0.16 -8.68
CA LEU A 69 3.59 -0.09 -8.40
C LEU A 69 4.11 0.88 -7.34
N ILE A 70 4.96 0.39 -6.44
CA ILE A 70 5.80 1.25 -5.61
C ILE A 70 7.13 1.39 -6.33
N LYS A 71 7.46 2.63 -6.72
CA LYS A 71 8.69 2.97 -7.43
C LYS A 71 9.65 3.70 -6.50
N GLU A 72 10.93 3.65 -6.89
CA GLU A 72 12.03 4.30 -6.19
C GLU A 72 12.54 5.46 -7.04
N ARG A 73 12.81 6.60 -6.40
CA ARG A 73 13.50 7.74 -7.00
C ARG A 73 14.66 8.13 -6.09
N PHE A 74 15.87 8.13 -6.63
CA PHE A 74 17.02 8.67 -5.91
C PHE A 74 16.89 10.19 -5.71
N ASP A 75 16.94 10.63 -4.46
CA ASP A 75 16.99 12.04 -4.10
C ASP A 75 18.42 12.50 -3.84
N LYS A 76 18.89 13.45 -4.65
CA LYS A 76 20.26 13.97 -4.55
C LYS A 76 20.50 14.84 -3.33
N ASN A 77 19.46 15.48 -2.76
CA ASN A 77 19.64 16.33 -1.60
C ASN A 77 19.73 15.46 -0.33
N LEU A 78 18.84 14.48 -0.21
CA LEU A 78 18.80 13.54 0.91
C LEU A 78 19.78 12.37 0.77
N HIS A 79 20.37 12.17 -0.41
CA HIS A 79 21.29 11.06 -0.72
C HIS A 79 20.68 9.69 -0.42
N THR A 80 19.39 9.52 -0.73
CA THR A 80 18.63 8.30 -0.43
C THR A 80 17.54 8.07 -1.47
N ASP A 81 17.10 6.82 -1.59
CA ASP A 81 15.96 6.47 -2.43
C ASP A 81 14.65 6.78 -1.71
N LEU A 82 13.81 7.57 -2.36
CA LEU A 82 12.45 7.86 -1.93
C LEU A 82 11.47 6.95 -2.65
N LEU A 83 10.46 6.51 -1.92
CA LEU A 83 9.41 5.64 -2.44
C LEU A 83 8.19 6.47 -2.81
N TYR A 84 7.53 6.13 -3.91
CA TYR A 84 6.24 6.71 -4.27
C TYR A 84 5.35 5.67 -4.93
N VAL A 85 4.04 5.91 -4.85
CA VAL A 85 3.03 5.05 -5.49
C VAL A 85 2.76 5.59 -6.90
N ASP A 86 3.01 4.77 -7.90
CA ASP A 86 2.79 5.11 -9.30
C ASP A 86 1.31 5.00 -9.67
N CYS A 87 0.54 6.01 -9.27
CA CYS A 87 -0.91 6.10 -9.48
C CYS A 87 -1.32 7.14 -10.53
N GLY A 88 -0.36 7.72 -11.25
CA GLY A 88 -0.59 8.70 -12.31
C GLY A 88 -0.68 10.16 -11.85
N ASP A 89 -0.42 10.43 -10.57
CA ASP A 89 -0.31 11.79 -10.05
C ASP A 89 0.89 12.51 -10.69
N GLU A 90 0.71 13.78 -11.07
CA GLU A 90 1.80 14.62 -11.60
C GLU A 90 2.91 14.84 -10.57
N VAL A 91 2.52 14.93 -9.29
CA VAL A 91 3.42 15.15 -8.14
C VAL A 91 3.02 14.19 -7.02
N PRO A 92 3.41 12.91 -7.10
CA PRO A 92 3.02 11.93 -6.08
C PRO A 92 3.74 12.22 -4.75
N PRO A 93 3.11 11.95 -3.60
CA PRO A 93 3.80 11.96 -2.32
C PRO A 93 4.98 11.00 -2.31
N GLU A 94 6.11 11.45 -1.76
CA GLU A 94 7.35 10.68 -1.66
C GLU A 94 7.69 10.37 -0.22
N PHE A 95 8.24 9.18 0.03
CA PHE A 95 8.41 8.65 1.38
C PHE A 95 9.81 8.09 1.62
N ILE A 96 10.38 8.42 2.79
CA ILE A 96 11.61 7.80 3.29
C ILE A 96 11.24 6.44 3.88
N GLY A 97 11.05 5.46 3.00
CA GLY A 97 10.77 4.06 3.35
C GLY A 97 9.29 3.67 3.44
N ILE A 98 9.05 2.35 3.46
CA ILE A 98 7.72 1.74 3.37
C ILE A 98 6.83 2.07 4.58
N GLU A 99 7.41 2.19 5.78
CA GLU A 99 6.61 2.51 6.97
C GLU A 99 5.96 3.89 6.86
N ALA A 100 6.68 4.88 6.37
CA ALA A 100 6.16 6.24 6.18
C ALA A 100 5.02 6.26 5.17
N LEU A 101 5.20 5.53 4.05
CA LEU A 101 4.18 5.34 3.03
C LEU A 101 2.90 4.72 3.62
N ILE A 102 3.01 3.60 4.36
CA ILE A 102 1.83 2.94 4.93
C ILE A 102 1.14 3.84 5.95
N LYS A 103 1.91 4.53 6.81
CA LYS A 103 1.37 5.49 7.80
C LYS A 103 0.56 6.58 7.09
N TYR A 104 1.12 7.18 6.05
CA TYR A 104 0.45 8.24 5.29
C TYR A 104 -0.89 7.76 4.72
N TYR A 105 -0.90 6.68 3.93
CA TYR A 105 -2.14 6.20 3.30
C TYR A 105 -3.15 5.64 4.30
N THR A 106 -2.70 5.12 5.44
CA THR A 106 -3.61 4.70 6.52
C THR A 106 -4.30 5.90 7.18
N VAL A 107 -3.56 6.96 7.49
CA VAL A 107 -4.12 8.19 8.06
C VAL A 107 -5.02 8.89 7.04
N TYR A 108 -4.60 8.95 5.78
CA TYR A 108 -5.42 9.51 4.71
C TYR A 108 -6.75 8.75 4.58
N ALA A 109 -6.69 7.42 4.54
CA ALA A 109 -7.89 6.58 4.51
C ALA A 109 -8.81 6.83 5.71
N SER A 110 -8.27 6.98 6.93
CA SER A 110 -9.08 7.20 8.12
C SER A 110 -9.72 8.59 8.15
N LEU A 111 -8.99 9.64 7.76
CA LEU A 111 -9.50 11.01 7.70
C LEU A 111 -10.64 11.17 6.69
N HIS A 112 -10.61 10.41 5.61
CA HIS A 112 -11.59 10.51 4.52
C HIS A 112 -12.67 9.41 4.55
N SER A 113 -12.74 8.60 5.60
CA SER A 113 -13.69 7.47 5.75
C SER A 113 -15.08 7.79 6.32
N PHE A 114 -15.54 9.05 6.35
CA PHE A 114 -16.74 9.42 7.13
C PHE A 114 -18.09 9.00 6.51
N SER A 115 -18.92 8.29 7.29
CA SER A 115 -20.29 7.86 6.96
C SER A 115 -21.21 7.96 8.19
N LEU A 116 -22.47 8.37 8.00
CA LEU A 116 -23.59 7.90 8.86
C LEU A 116 -25.01 7.99 8.22
N ALA A 117 -25.21 8.72 7.12
CA ALA A 117 -26.54 8.79 6.47
C ALA A 117 -26.53 8.70 4.94
N SER A 118 -25.35 8.73 4.29
CA SER A 118 -25.24 8.77 2.83
C SER A 118 -23.84 8.38 2.36
N GLY A 119 -23.52 7.08 2.38
CA GLY A 119 -22.77 6.36 1.33
C GLY A 119 -21.45 6.86 0.74
N LEU A 120 -20.79 7.91 1.24
CA LEU A 120 -19.55 8.42 0.64
C LEU A 120 -18.33 7.75 1.27
N SER A 121 -17.89 6.64 0.67
CA SER A 121 -16.57 6.06 0.94
C SER A 121 -15.58 6.73 -0.01
N VAL A 122 -14.81 7.71 0.47
CA VAL A 122 -13.84 8.42 -0.37
C VAL A 122 -12.69 7.49 -0.74
N ASP A 123 -12.33 7.47 -2.02
CA ASP A 123 -11.22 6.65 -2.49
C ASP A 123 -9.86 7.26 -2.13
N VAL A 124 -8.96 6.39 -1.68
CA VAL A 124 -7.60 6.76 -1.22
C VAL A 124 -6.65 6.95 -2.39
N PHE A 125 -6.80 6.10 -3.42
CA PHE A 125 -5.98 6.11 -4.61
C PHE A 125 -6.84 6.50 -5.82
N PRO A 126 -6.29 7.30 -6.75
CA PRO A 126 -6.99 7.66 -7.97
C PRO A 126 -7.19 6.42 -8.84
N TRP A 127 -8.44 6.16 -9.22
CA TRP A 127 -8.81 5.05 -10.10
C TRP A 127 -9.49 5.51 -11.39
N TRP A 128 -9.91 6.78 -11.47
CA TRP A 128 -10.66 7.33 -12.60
C TRP A 128 -9.85 7.45 -13.89
N HIS A 129 -8.54 7.67 -13.82
CA HIS A 129 -7.65 7.71 -14.98
C HIS A 129 -7.46 6.35 -15.66
N LEU A 130 -7.73 5.24 -14.94
CA LEU A 130 -7.56 3.88 -15.45
C LEU A 130 -8.78 3.41 -16.26
N ILE A 131 -9.91 4.11 -16.16
CA ILE A 131 -11.15 3.80 -16.89
C ILE A 131 -11.20 4.55 -18.23
N SER A 132 -10.39 5.60 -18.41
CA SER A 132 -10.40 6.45 -19.61
C SER A 132 -9.77 5.82 -20.85
N ASN A 133 -9.21 4.61 -20.74
CA ASN A 133 -8.54 3.88 -21.83
C ASN A 133 -9.37 2.70 -22.38
N VAL A 134 -10.70 2.75 -22.26
CA VAL A 134 -11.63 1.79 -22.88
C VAL A 134 -12.31 2.41 -24.08
#